data_AF-A0A218P000-F1
#
_entry.id   AF-A0A218P000-F1
#
_cell.length_a   1.000
_cell.length_b   1.000
_cell.length_c   1.000
_cell.angle_alpha   90.00
_cell.angle_beta   90.00
_cell.angle_gamma   90.00
#
_symmetry.space_group_name_H-M   'P 1'
#
loop_
_entity.id
_entity.type
_entity.pdbx_description
1 polymer ?
#
loop_
_entity_poly.entity_id
_entity_poly.type
_entity_poly.pdbx_seq_one_letter_code
_entity_poly.pdbx_strand_id
1 'polypeptide(L)'
;MDELEFCVKSLSYPLGMILERLERKNGEKVRVGPGSIELPDVPFPALCYLTAVALFDSLDLVDRKRLQDDYDAIERFREKLLTSKLGEGLGNYLKNPGLYVSPGGRISIDWLGFEKRAGEVRNYLKRVLEVWKTCATREGFLEKTGFMSELIPDEGLLLVYLAEDEKLRELINAALGKHNGEFKAAVVRYFKALRG
;
A
#
# COMPACT_ATOMS: atom_id res chain seq x y z
N MET A 1 -8.04 0.21 9.75
CA MET A 1 -7.60 0.04 8.36
C MET A 1 -8.56 -0.87 7.62
N ASP A 2 -9.19 -0.31 6.60
CA ASP A 2 -10.02 -1.06 5.65
C ASP A 2 -9.20 -1.51 4.42
N GLU A 3 -9.87 -2.17 3.48
CA GLU A 3 -9.24 -2.79 2.32
C GLU A 3 -8.62 -1.75 1.38
N LEU A 4 -9.23 -0.57 1.21
CA LEU A 4 -8.70 0.48 0.33
C LEU A 4 -7.44 1.10 0.92
N GLU A 5 -7.46 1.41 2.22
CA GLU A 5 -6.29 1.90 2.94
C GLU A 5 -5.15 0.87 2.90
N PHE A 6 -5.46 -0.41 3.16
CA PHE A 6 -4.50 -1.51 3.04
C PHE A 6 -3.89 -1.58 1.64
N CYS A 7 -4.73 -1.48 0.61
CA CYS A 7 -4.32 -1.54 -0.79
C CYS A 7 -3.33 -0.42 -1.13
N VAL A 8 -3.68 0.83 -0.81
CA VAL A 8 -2.82 1.98 -1.13
C VAL A 8 -1.53 1.94 -0.31
N LYS A 9 -1.58 1.58 0.99
CA LYS A 9 -0.36 1.41 1.80
C LYS A 9 0.56 0.30 1.30
N SER A 10 0.00 -0.75 0.70
CA SER A 10 0.78 -1.83 0.07
C SER A 10 1.50 -1.39 -1.21
N LEU A 11 0.99 -0.36 -1.90
CA LEU A 11 1.63 0.25 -3.07
C LEU A 11 2.65 1.32 -2.66
N SER A 12 2.24 2.18 -1.73
CA SER A 12 3.02 3.27 -1.17
C SER A 12 2.51 3.60 0.22
N TYR A 13 3.29 3.27 1.25
CA TYR A 13 2.89 3.50 2.63
C TYR A 13 2.65 5.00 2.91
N PRO A 14 3.53 5.93 2.51
CA PRO A 14 3.30 7.36 2.72
C PRO A 14 2.03 7.90 2.04
N LEU A 15 1.70 7.44 0.82
CA LEU A 15 0.43 7.81 0.18
C LEU A 15 -0.78 7.27 0.94
N GLY A 16 -0.70 6.03 1.39
CA GLY A 16 -1.77 5.39 2.15
C GLY A 16 -2.03 6.06 3.51
N MET A 17 -1.00 6.66 4.13
CA MET A 17 -1.17 7.47 5.35
C MET A 17 -2.09 8.68 5.14
N ILE A 18 -2.14 9.22 3.92
CA ILE A 18 -3.00 10.38 3.61
C ILE A 18 -4.47 9.99 3.76
N LEU A 19 -4.84 8.78 3.33
CA LEU A 19 -6.22 8.28 3.43
C LEU A 19 -6.74 8.20 4.86
N GLU A 20 -5.87 8.02 5.85
CA GLU A 20 -6.25 7.97 7.27
C GLU A 20 -6.93 9.28 7.75
N ARG A 21 -6.64 10.39 7.05
CA ARG A 21 -7.07 11.75 7.44
C ARG A 21 -8.17 12.30 6.54
N LEU A 22 -8.58 11.56 5.51
CA LEU A 22 -9.57 12.00 4.54
C LEU A 22 -10.92 11.36 4.81
N GLU A 23 -11.94 12.20 4.95
CA GLU A 23 -13.34 11.75 4.93
C GLU A 23 -13.69 11.21 3.55
N ARG A 24 -14.26 10.00 3.49
CA ARG A 24 -14.66 9.37 2.22
C ARG A 24 -16.08 9.76 1.86
N LYS A 25 -16.26 10.23 0.62
CA LYS A 25 -17.56 10.63 0.07
C LYS A 25 -17.81 9.87 -1.22
N ASN A 26 -19.08 9.63 -1.52
CA ASN A 26 -19.47 9.10 -2.82
C ASN A 26 -19.32 10.21 -3.87
N GLY A 27 -18.77 9.87 -5.03
CA GLY A 27 -18.65 10.77 -6.17
C GLY A 27 -18.68 10.01 -7.50
N GLU A 28 -18.60 10.74 -8.61
CA GLU A 28 -18.52 10.13 -9.95
C GLU A 28 -17.08 9.81 -10.37
N LYS A 29 -16.11 10.45 -9.71
CA LYS A 29 -14.67 10.37 -9.99
C LYS A 29 -13.90 10.36 -8.68
N VAL A 30 -12.65 9.93 -8.74
CA VAL A 30 -11.71 10.13 -7.64
C VAL A 30 -11.31 11.60 -7.62
N ARG A 31 -11.63 12.30 -6.54
CA ARG A 31 -11.26 13.71 -6.35
C ARG A 31 -10.75 13.93 -4.93
N VAL A 32 -9.52 14.41 -4.81
CA VAL A 32 -8.92 14.77 -3.52
C VAL A 32 -9.24 16.22 -3.20
N GLY A 33 -9.83 16.49 -2.04
CA GLY A 33 -10.13 17.82 -1.54
C GLY A 33 -9.52 18.08 -0.16
N PRO A 34 -9.65 19.30 0.38
CA PRO A 34 -9.23 19.59 1.75
C PRO A 34 -10.00 18.72 2.75
N GLY A 35 -9.35 17.74 3.36
CA GLY A 35 -9.93 16.86 4.39
C GLY A 35 -10.91 15.79 3.89
N SER A 36 -11.11 15.65 2.57
CA SER A 36 -11.99 14.62 2.02
C SER A 36 -11.50 14.04 0.69
N ILE A 37 -11.96 12.85 0.37
CA ILE A 37 -11.80 12.20 -0.94
C ILE A 37 -13.16 11.71 -1.44
N GLU A 38 -13.51 12.10 -2.67
CA GLU A 38 -14.64 11.53 -3.40
C GLU A 38 -14.17 10.25 -4.09
N LEU A 39 -14.97 9.19 -4.01
CA LEU A 39 -14.67 7.87 -4.56
C LEU A 39 -15.84 7.40 -5.44
N PRO A 40 -15.58 6.94 -6.67
CA PRO A 40 -16.59 6.39 -7.54
C PRO A 40 -16.91 4.93 -7.20
N ASP A 41 -18.13 4.50 -7.56
CA ASP A 41 -18.51 3.11 -7.53
C ASP A 41 -17.96 2.39 -8.77
N VAL A 42 -16.80 1.77 -8.61
CA VAL A 42 -16.07 1.03 -9.65
C VAL A 42 -15.48 -0.24 -9.05
N PRO A 43 -15.09 -1.23 -9.88
CA PRO A 43 -14.45 -2.44 -9.37
C PRO A 43 -13.27 -2.11 -8.45
N PHE A 44 -13.21 -2.78 -7.29
CA PHE A 44 -12.25 -2.46 -6.24
C PHE A 44 -10.77 -2.40 -6.69
N PRO A 45 -10.26 -3.29 -7.58
CA PRO A 45 -8.90 -3.14 -8.11
C PRO A 45 -8.68 -1.83 -8.90
N ALA A 46 -9.69 -1.39 -9.66
CA ALA A 46 -9.64 -0.09 -10.33
C ALA A 46 -9.68 1.05 -9.30
N LEU A 47 -10.53 0.94 -8.28
CA LEU A 47 -10.60 1.93 -7.19
C LEU A 47 -9.25 2.11 -6.50
N CYS A 48 -8.56 1.03 -6.18
CA CYS A 48 -7.19 1.05 -5.64
C CYS A 48 -6.24 1.89 -6.51
N TYR A 49 -6.17 1.56 -7.81
CA TYR A 49 -5.27 2.22 -8.74
C TYR A 49 -5.61 3.71 -8.90
N LEU A 50 -6.88 4.02 -9.18
CA LEU A 50 -7.36 5.39 -9.37
C LEU A 50 -7.15 6.24 -8.13
N THR A 51 -7.35 5.67 -6.94
CA THR A 51 -7.09 6.35 -5.66
C THR A 51 -5.60 6.67 -5.49
N ALA A 52 -4.72 5.69 -5.74
CA ALA A 52 -3.28 5.90 -5.62
C ALA A 52 -2.77 6.97 -6.60
N VAL A 53 -3.25 6.95 -7.86
CA VAL A 53 -2.94 7.97 -8.86
C VAL A 53 -3.44 9.35 -8.43
N ALA A 54 -4.70 9.46 -8.00
CA ALA A 54 -5.28 10.74 -7.59
C ALA A 54 -4.56 11.36 -6.38
N LEU A 55 -4.17 10.53 -5.41
CA LEU A 55 -3.36 10.98 -4.27
C LEU A 55 -2.00 11.49 -4.72
N PHE A 56 -1.29 10.71 -5.56
CA PHE A 56 0.02 11.11 -6.07
C PHE A 56 -0.03 12.40 -6.89
N ASP A 57 -1.02 12.54 -7.78
CA ASP A 57 -1.19 13.76 -8.60
C ASP A 57 -1.55 15.00 -7.77
N SER A 58 -2.17 14.80 -6.61
CA SER A 58 -2.56 15.87 -5.70
C SER A 58 -1.41 16.32 -4.78
N LEU A 59 -0.29 15.58 -4.73
CA LEU A 59 0.88 15.98 -3.95
C LEU A 59 1.52 17.26 -4.48
N ASP A 60 2.13 18.04 -3.59
CA ASP A 60 3.03 19.11 -4.00
C ASP A 60 4.27 18.59 -4.75
N LEU A 61 4.98 19.48 -5.44
CA LEU A 61 6.11 19.10 -6.30
C LEU A 61 7.25 18.42 -5.54
N VAL A 62 7.47 18.77 -4.27
CA VAL A 62 8.55 18.21 -3.45
C VAL A 62 8.20 16.77 -3.08
N ASP A 63 6.97 16.54 -2.63
CA ASP A 63 6.48 15.22 -2.23
C ASP A 63 6.37 14.27 -3.43
N ARG A 64 5.91 14.76 -4.58
CA ARG A 64 5.92 13.97 -5.83
C ARG A 64 7.31 13.51 -6.21
N LYS A 65 8.30 14.39 -6.11
CA LYS A 65 9.69 14.05 -6.42
C LYS A 65 10.25 12.99 -5.46
N ARG A 66 9.89 13.06 -4.18
CA ARG A 66 10.31 12.08 -3.17
C ARG A 66 9.71 10.70 -3.39
N LEU A 67 8.48 10.64 -3.89
CA LEU A 67 7.73 9.40 -4.10
C LEU A 67 7.74 8.92 -5.55
N GLN A 68 8.72 9.32 -6.36
CA GLN A 68 8.76 8.91 -7.76
C GLN A 68 8.88 7.38 -7.92
N ASP A 69 9.69 6.73 -7.06
CA ASP A 69 9.85 5.27 -7.09
C ASP A 69 8.57 4.54 -6.64
N ASP A 70 7.81 5.14 -5.72
CA ASP A 70 6.48 4.66 -5.31
C ASP A 70 5.47 4.74 -6.46
N TYR A 71 5.55 5.79 -7.29
CA TYR A 71 4.71 5.90 -8.49
C TYR A 71 4.99 4.75 -9.47
N ASP A 72 6.25 4.35 -9.62
CA ASP A 72 6.58 3.18 -10.45
C ASP A 72 5.96 1.89 -9.87
N ALA A 73 5.80 1.78 -8.54
CA ALA A 73 5.10 0.65 -7.93
C ALA A 73 3.59 0.66 -8.26
N ILE A 74 2.97 1.84 -8.30
CA ILE A 74 1.58 2.03 -8.72
C ILE A 74 1.40 1.61 -10.19
N GLU A 75 2.32 1.99 -11.07
CA GLU A 75 2.25 1.59 -12.49
C GLU A 75 2.51 0.09 -12.69
N ARG A 76 3.46 -0.51 -11.94
CA ARG A 76 3.63 -1.99 -11.94
C ARG A 76 2.35 -2.71 -11.50
N PHE A 77 1.61 -2.15 -10.54
CA PHE A 77 0.32 -2.71 -10.13
C PHE A 77 -0.72 -2.61 -11.25
N ARG A 78 -0.78 -1.48 -11.97
CA ARG A 78 -1.62 -1.31 -13.16
C ARG A 78 -1.35 -2.39 -14.22
N GLU A 79 -0.07 -2.62 -14.53
CA GLU A 79 0.35 -3.61 -15.52
C GLU A 79 -0.03 -5.04 -15.11
N LYS A 80 0.16 -5.38 -13.82
CA LYS A 80 -0.27 -6.68 -13.26
C LYS A 80 -1.78 -6.87 -13.38
N LEU A 81 -2.57 -5.83 -13.12
CA LEU A 81 -4.04 -5.90 -13.28
C LEU A 81 -4.45 -6.08 -14.74
N LEU A 82 -3.86 -5.31 -15.66
CA LEU A 82 -4.15 -5.37 -17.10
C LEU A 82 -3.82 -6.75 -17.71
N THR A 83 -2.78 -7.41 -17.21
CA THR A 83 -2.37 -8.75 -17.68
C THR A 83 -3.07 -9.90 -16.95
N SER A 84 -3.84 -9.59 -15.90
CA SER A 84 -4.60 -10.58 -15.14
C SER A 84 -5.92 -10.95 -15.83
N LYS A 85 -6.60 -11.98 -15.31
CA LYS A 85 -7.97 -12.36 -15.74
C LYS A 85 -9.00 -11.22 -15.56
N LEU A 86 -8.73 -10.25 -14.70
CA LEU A 86 -9.60 -9.09 -14.48
C LEU A 86 -9.37 -7.98 -15.52
N GLY A 87 -8.29 -8.06 -16.30
CA GLY A 87 -7.85 -6.97 -17.18
C GLY A 87 -8.88 -6.53 -18.21
N GLU A 88 -9.72 -7.45 -18.72
CA GLU A 88 -10.78 -7.14 -19.67
C GLU A 88 -11.84 -6.22 -19.07
N GLY A 89 -12.30 -6.50 -17.84
CA GLY A 89 -13.29 -5.68 -17.13
C GLY A 89 -12.72 -4.39 -16.53
N LEU A 90 -11.39 -4.33 -16.33
CA LEU A 90 -10.71 -3.16 -15.75
C LEU A 90 -10.14 -2.19 -16.79
N GLY A 91 -10.06 -2.61 -18.06
CA GLY A 91 -9.29 -1.92 -19.10
C GLY A 91 -9.60 -0.44 -19.26
N ASN A 92 -10.88 -0.05 -19.18
CA ASN A 92 -11.28 1.35 -19.33
C ASN A 92 -10.71 2.25 -18.23
N TYR A 93 -10.76 1.78 -16.98
CA TYR A 93 -10.26 2.52 -15.81
C TYR A 93 -8.74 2.63 -15.82
N LEU A 94 -8.05 1.55 -16.20
CA LEU A 94 -6.60 1.45 -16.10
C LEU A 94 -5.87 2.10 -17.28
N LYS A 95 -6.46 2.06 -18.49
CA LYS A 95 -5.85 2.68 -19.70
C LYS A 95 -6.11 4.18 -19.80
N ASN A 96 -7.24 4.65 -19.24
CA ASN A 96 -7.64 6.05 -19.30
C ASN A 96 -7.99 6.61 -17.91
N PRO A 97 -7.05 6.60 -16.95
CA PRO A 97 -7.34 7.03 -15.57
C PRO A 97 -7.83 8.48 -15.47
N GLY A 98 -7.39 9.36 -16.37
CA GLY A 98 -7.83 10.76 -16.42
C GLY A 98 -9.34 10.97 -16.70
N LEU A 99 -10.06 9.95 -17.17
CA LEU A 99 -11.53 10.00 -17.27
C LEU A 99 -12.20 9.86 -15.89
N TYR A 100 -11.52 9.18 -14.96
CA TYR A 100 -12.03 8.79 -13.64
C TYR A 100 -11.35 9.51 -12.48
N VAL A 101 -10.28 10.27 -12.75
CA VAL A 101 -9.61 11.13 -11.77
C VAL A 101 -9.89 12.58 -12.13
N SER A 102 -10.30 13.36 -11.14
CA SER A 102 -10.46 14.81 -11.27
C SER A 102 -9.33 15.53 -10.54
N PRO A 103 -8.76 16.62 -11.10
CA PRO A 103 -7.80 17.45 -10.40
C PRO A 103 -8.33 17.88 -9.04
N GLY A 104 -7.55 17.58 -8.01
CA GLY A 104 -7.87 17.85 -6.61
C GLY A 104 -7.21 19.12 -6.06
N GLY A 105 -7.45 19.37 -4.78
CA GLY A 105 -6.64 20.28 -3.99
C GLY A 105 -5.23 19.74 -3.78
N ARG A 106 -4.26 20.63 -3.55
CA ARG A 106 -2.90 20.20 -3.19
C ARG A 106 -2.87 19.65 -1.78
N ILE A 107 -2.22 18.52 -1.60
CA ILE A 107 -1.99 17.85 -0.33
C ILE A 107 -0.48 17.65 -0.12
N SER A 108 -0.10 17.43 1.13
CA SER A 108 1.26 17.10 1.53
C SER A 108 1.28 15.90 2.45
N ILE A 109 2.44 15.24 2.51
CA ILE A 109 2.68 14.10 3.38
C ILE A 109 3.19 14.59 4.73
N ASP A 110 2.66 14.01 5.79
CA ASP A 110 3.20 14.19 7.13
C ASP A 110 4.48 13.36 7.31
N TRP A 111 5.58 13.88 6.80
CA TRP A 111 6.89 13.23 6.87
C TRP A 111 7.39 13.06 8.30
N LEU A 112 7.03 13.97 9.22
CA LEU A 112 7.40 13.82 10.64
C LEU A 112 6.65 12.65 11.26
N GLY A 113 5.36 12.51 10.96
CA GLY A 113 4.55 11.37 11.35
C GLY A 113 5.09 10.06 10.76
N PHE A 114 5.47 10.06 9.48
CA PHE A 114 6.09 8.91 8.82
C PHE A 114 7.39 8.51 9.51
N GLU A 115 8.33 9.45 9.73
CA GLU A 115 9.62 9.16 10.37
C GLU A 115 9.48 8.66 11.81
N LYS A 116 8.48 9.17 12.54
CA LYS A 116 8.17 8.67 13.89
C LYS A 116 7.75 7.19 13.85
N ARG A 117 6.78 6.84 13.01
CA ARG A 117 6.32 5.45 12.84
C ARG A 117 7.45 4.54 12.32
N ALA A 118 8.24 5.05 11.38
CA ALA A 118 9.39 4.32 10.86
C ALA A 118 10.43 4.06 11.97
N GLY A 119 10.64 5.01 12.87
CA GLY A 119 11.49 4.87 14.05
C GLY A 119 11.08 3.68 14.94
N GLU A 120 9.78 3.52 15.18
CA GLU A 120 9.21 2.42 15.98
C GLU A 120 9.43 1.05 15.30
N VAL A 121 9.24 0.99 13.97
CA VAL A 121 9.36 -0.24 13.17
C VAL A 121 10.82 -0.63 12.85
N ARG A 122 11.76 0.33 12.82
CA ARG A 122 13.18 0.09 12.49
C ARG A 122 13.84 -0.98 13.36
N ASN A 123 13.42 -1.14 14.62
CA ASN A 123 13.94 -2.21 15.49
C ASN A 123 13.54 -3.60 14.99
N TYR A 124 12.33 -3.76 14.47
CA TYR A 124 11.88 -5.00 13.85
C TYR A 124 12.62 -5.26 12.55
N LEU A 125 12.85 -4.22 11.73
CA LEU A 125 13.64 -4.36 10.49
C LEU A 125 15.07 -4.86 10.78
N LYS A 126 15.73 -4.34 11.84
CA LYS A 126 17.05 -4.83 12.27
C LYS A 126 17.02 -6.31 12.63
N ARG A 127 16.07 -6.73 13.47
CA ARG A 127 15.89 -8.15 13.86
C ARG A 127 15.65 -9.03 12.62
N VAL A 128 14.83 -8.57 11.69
CA VAL A 128 14.57 -9.27 10.42
C VAL A 128 15.84 -9.43 9.59
N LEU A 129 16.64 -8.38 9.45
CA LEU A 129 17.90 -8.42 8.70
C LEU A 129 18.92 -9.37 9.35
N GLU A 130 18.98 -9.43 10.68
CA GLU A 130 19.82 -10.38 11.40
C GLU A 130 19.40 -11.83 11.14
N VAL A 131 18.10 -12.12 11.18
CA VAL A 131 17.57 -13.45 10.84
C VAL A 131 17.86 -13.78 9.38
N TRP A 132 17.65 -12.83 8.47
CA TRP A 132 17.89 -13.01 7.03
C TRP A 132 19.36 -13.35 6.72
N LYS A 133 20.31 -12.66 7.36
CA LYS A 133 21.75 -12.92 7.20
C LYS A 133 22.21 -14.27 7.76
N THR A 134 21.50 -14.81 8.75
CA THR A 134 21.91 -16.01 9.49
C THR A 134 21.11 -17.27 9.10
N CYS A 135 20.06 -17.14 8.29
CA CYS A 135 19.24 -18.26 7.84
C CYS A 135 19.48 -18.55 6.36
N ALA A 136 19.94 -19.76 6.06
CA ALA A 136 20.15 -20.22 4.69
C ALA A 136 18.85 -20.65 3.98
N THR A 137 17.76 -20.86 4.73
CA THR A 137 16.49 -21.38 4.20
C THR A 137 15.31 -20.50 4.59
N ARG A 138 14.26 -20.54 3.75
CA ARG A 138 12.98 -19.88 4.00
C ARG A 138 12.33 -20.40 5.28
N GLU A 139 12.36 -21.71 5.49
CA GLU A 139 11.77 -22.36 6.66
C GLU A 139 12.43 -21.87 7.96
N GLY A 140 13.77 -21.83 7.99
CA GLY A 140 14.52 -21.33 9.14
C GLY A 140 14.25 -19.84 9.41
N PHE A 141 14.11 -19.03 8.35
CA PHE A 141 13.67 -17.63 8.49
C PHE A 141 12.27 -17.55 9.12
N LEU A 142 11.32 -18.34 8.62
CA LEU A 142 9.94 -18.38 9.12
C LEU A 142 9.82 -18.97 10.53
N GLU A 143 10.79 -19.72 11.05
CA GLU A 143 10.77 -20.18 12.44
C GLU A 143 11.28 -19.10 13.38
N LYS A 144 12.34 -18.38 12.98
CA LYS A 144 12.99 -17.36 13.83
C LYS A 144 12.30 -15.99 13.82
N THR A 145 11.28 -15.80 12.99
CA THR A 145 10.51 -14.55 12.86
C THR A 145 9.19 -14.54 13.65
N GLY A 146 9.05 -15.40 14.67
CA GLY A 146 7.85 -15.43 15.52
C GLY A 146 7.50 -14.10 16.19
N PHE A 147 8.50 -13.23 16.39
CA PHE A 147 8.31 -11.88 16.91
C PHE A 147 7.49 -10.95 16.01
N MET A 148 7.24 -11.32 14.74
CA MET A 148 6.33 -10.58 13.88
C MET A 148 4.87 -10.60 14.34
N SER A 149 4.52 -11.50 15.27
CA SER A 149 3.24 -11.50 15.97
C SER A 149 3.01 -10.27 16.86
N GLU A 150 4.08 -9.54 17.22
CA GLU A 150 4.04 -8.33 18.07
C GLU A 150 3.55 -7.09 17.31
N LEU A 151 3.61 -7.10 15.97
CA LEU A 151 3.28 -5.96 15.12
C LEU A 151 1.76 -5.85 14.92
N ILE A 152 1.24 -4.63 14.80
CA ILE A 152 -0.11 -4.44 14.23
C ILE A 152 -0.05 -4.45 12.68
N PRO A 153 -1.17 -4.64 11.96
CA PRO A 153 -1.15 -4.73 10.50
C PRO A 153 -0.54 -3.50 9.80
N ASP A 154 -0.76 -2.31 10.35
CA ASP A 154 -0.19 -1.05 9.84
C ASP A 154 1.35 -1.07 9.89
N GLU A 155 1.92 -1.44 11.05
CA GLU A 155 3.36 -1.56 11.23
C GLU A 155 3.96 -2.67 10.36
N GLY A 156 3.20 -3.76 10.13
CA GLY A 156 3.58 -4.81 9.20
C GLY A 156 3.72 -4.31 7.75
N LEU A 157 2.79 -3.48 7.28
CA LEU A 157 2.88 -2.84 5.97
C LEU A 157 4.07 -1.86 5.91
N LEU A 158 4.28 -1.07 6.97
CA LEU A 158 5.43 -0.17 7.05
C LEU A 158 6.76 -0.95 7.02
N LEU A 159 6.83 -2.08 7.72
CA LEU A 159 8.01 -2.94 7.73
C LEU A 159 8.34 -3.47 6.32
N VAL A 160 7.31 -3.90 5.59
CA VAL A 160 7.47 -4.32 4.18
C VAL A 160 7.91 -3.15 3.31
N TYR A 161 7.34 -1.96 3.50
CA TYR A 161 7.71 -0.76 2.76
C TYR A 161 9.18 -0.36 2.97
N LEU A 162 9.65 -0.40 4.23
CA LEU A 162 11.03 -0.04 4.60
C LEU A 162 12.08 -1.07 4.17
N ALA A 163 11.68 -2.29 3.81
CA ALA A 163 12.61 -3.27 3.26
C ALA A 163 13.00 -2.88 1.82
N GLU A 164 14.29 -2.76 1.52
CA GLU A 164 14.76 -2.31 0.21
C GLU A 164 14.77 -3.44 -0.85
N ASP A 165 14.92 -4.69 -0.40
CA ASP A 165 15.08 -5.86 -1.27
C ASP A 165 13.75 -6.62 -1.49
N GLU A 166 13.44 -6.99 -2.74
CA GLU A 166 12.20 -7.67 -3.10
C GLU A 166 12.08 -9.06 -2.47
N LYS A 167 13.17 -9.84 -2.41
CA LYS A 167 13.16 -11.16 -1.77
C LYS A 167 12.94 -11.03 -0.27
N LEU A 168 13.52 -10.01 0.36
CA LEU A 168 13.29 -9.71 1.76
C LEU A 168 11.83 -9.30 2.00
N ARG A 169 11.23 -8.47 1.15
CA ARG A 169 9.80 -8.12 1.22
C ARG A 169 8.90 -9.35 1.14
N GLU A 170 9.19 -10.29 0.24
CA GLU A 170 8.46 -11.55 0.13
C GLU A 170 8.56 -12.40 1.41
N LEU A 171 9.76 -12.48 2.00
CA LEU A 171 9.99 -13.21 3.25
C LEU A 171 9.28 -12.55 4.43
N ILE A 172 9.31 -11.22 4.53
CA ILE A 172 8.59 -10.46 5.56
C ILE A 172 7.08 -10.70 5.44
N ASN A 173 6.51 -10.58 4.23
CA ASN A 173 5.10 -10.87 3.99
C ASN A 173 4.72 -12.31 4.38
N ALA A 174 5.58 -13.28 4.06
CA ALA A 174 5.36 -14.67 4.43
C ALA A 174 5.39 -14.89 5.95
N ALA A 175 6.33 -14.24 6.64
CA ALA A 175 6.45 -14.32 8.10
C ALA A 175 5.28 -13.62 8.82
N LEU A 176 4.87 -12.43 8.36
CA LEU A 176 3.64 -11.77 8.82
C LEU A 176 2.42 -12.66 8.60
N GLY A 177 2.26 -13.24 7.40
CA GLY A 177 1.16 -14.16 7.10
C GLY A 177 1.15 -15.46 7.93
N LYS A 178 2.31 -15.88 8.43
CA LYS A 178 2.44 -17.07 9.30
C LYS A 178 2.14 -16.75 10.77
N HIS A 179 2.71 -15.66 11.28
CA HIS A 179 2.75 -15.38 12.73
C HIS A 179 1.77 -14.31 13.19
N ASN A 180 1.28 -13.47 12.27
CA ASN A 180 0.42 -12.34 12.60
C ASN A 180 -1.01 -12.59 12.09
N GLY A 181 -1.90 -13.01 13.00
CA GLY A 181 -3.28 -13.36 12.68
C GLY A 181 -4.09 -12.18 12.13
N GLU A 182 -3.86 -10.97 12.67
CA GLU A 182 -4.56 -9.77 12.23
C GLU A 182 -4.12 -9.32 10.85
N PHE A 183 -2.82 -9.34 10.58
CA PHE A 183 -2.27 -9.03 9.25
C PHE A 183 -2.79 -10.04 8.22
N LYS A 184 -2.75 -11.34 8.55
CA LYS A 184 -3.32 -12.39 7.69
C LYS A 184 -4.80 -12.13 7.41
N ALA A 185 -5.58 -11.75 8.42
CA ALA A 185 -7.00 -11.44 8.24
C ALA A 185 -7.21 -10.23 7.32
N ALA A 186 -6.41 -9.16 7.47
CA ALA A 186 -6.45 -7.99 6.60
C ALA A 186 -6.11 -8.34 5.14
N VAL A 187 -5.05 -9.13 4.93
CA VAL A 187 -4.65 -9.65 3.61
C VAL A 187 -5.77 -10.47 2.98
N VAL A 188 -6.44 -11.34 3.76
CA VAL A 188 -7.57 -12.15 3.26
C VAL A 188 -8.74 -11.26 2.84
N ARG A 189 -9.10 -10.24 3.62
CA ARG A 189 -10.17 -9.30 3.24
C ARG A 189 -9.81 -8.52 1.97
N TYR A 190 -8.57 -8.03 1.90
CA TYR A 190 -8.04 -7.36 0.71
C TYR A 190 -8.13 -8.24 -0.55
N PHE A 191 -7.65 -9.50 -0.49
CA PHE A 191 -7.72 -10.40 -1.64
C PHE A 191 -9.15 -10.81 -2.00
N LYS A 192 -10.07 -10.85 -1.04
CA LYS A 192 -11.50 -11.03 -1.34
C LYS A 192 -12.02 -9.82 -2.12
N ALA A 193 -11.79 -8.60 -1.62
CA ALA A 193 -12.21 -7.38 -2.30
C ALA A 193 -11.64 -7.26 -3.72
N LEU A 194 -10.38 -7.66 -3.94
CA LEU A 194 -9.77 -7.68 -5.28
C LEU A 194 -10.47 -8.60 -6.29
N ARG A 195 -11.17 -9.65 -5.83
CA ARG A 195 -11.84 -10.61 -6.71
C ARG A 195 -13.27 -10.21 -7.07
N GLY A 196 -13.82 -9.18 -6.42
CA GLY A 196 -15.25 -8.87 -6.45
C GLY A 196 -16.05 -9.85 -5.61
#